data_AF-A0A2E3AI83-F1
#
_entry.id   AF-A0A2E3AI83-F1
#
_cell.length_a   1.000
_cell.length_b   1.000
_cell.length_c   1.000
_cell.angle_alpha   90.00
_cell.angle_beta   90.00
_cell.angle_gamma   90.00
#
_symmetry.space_group_name_H-M   'P 1'
#
loop_
_entity.id
_entity.type
_entity.pdbx_description
1 polymer ?
#
loop_
_entity_poly.entity_id
_entity_poly.type
_entity_poly.pdbx_seq_one_letter_code
_entity_poly.pdbx_strand_id
1 'polypeptide(L)'
;MLMRGLINMNKILKPVMVLTLSLFLVSSSNAQEIKKVAQTGLQFLKVDMLARGAAMGGALTMPGTGASSMFYNPAGLADIKSGADFVASNTAWIAG
;
A
#
# COMPACT_ATOMS: atom_id res chain seq x y z
N MET A 1 -25.13 -44.30 -45.13
CA MET A 1 -24.20 -43.16 -44.95
C MET A 1 -24.84 -42.26 -43.90
N LEU A 2 -24.49 -42.33 -42.63
CA LEU A 2 -23.22 -41.87 -42.07
C LEU A 2 -22.94 -42.57 -40.73
N MET A 3 -21.73 -43.13 -40.62
CA MET A 3 -21.15 -43.69 -39.40
C MET A 3 -21.13 -42.63 -38.30
N ARG A 4 -21.76 -42.89 -37.15
CA ARG A 4 -21.43 -42.21 -35.90
C ARG A 4 -20.66 -43.18 -35.03
N GLY A 5 -19.34 -43.20 -35.25
CA GLY A 5 -18.43 -43.91 -34.36
C GLY A 5 -18.56 -43.35 -32.95
N LEU A 6 -18.79 -44.22 -31.98
CA LEU A 6 -18.84 -43.89 -30.55
C LEU A 6 -17.52 -43.25 -30.14
N ILE A 7 -17.50 -41.92 -30.03
CA ILE A 7 -16.29 -41.18 -29.67
C ILE A 7 -15.95 -41.51 -28.22
N ASN A 8 -14.74 -42.03 -28.02
CA ASN A 8 -14.27 -42.52 -26.73
C ASN A 8 -14.13 -41.35 -25.73
N MET A 9 -14.94 -41.35 -24.66
CA MET A 9 -15.20 -40.20 -23.78
C MET A 9 -13.93 -39.57 -23.18
N ASN A 10 -12.90 -40.39 -22.92
CA ASN A 10 -11.61 -39.96 -22.39
C ASN A 10 -10.79 -39.10 -23.37
N LYS A 11 -11.06 -39.18 -24.68
CA LYS A 11 -10.40 -38.36 -25.69
C LYS A 11 -10.94 -36.92 -25.72
N ILE A 12 -12.14 -36.70 -25.17
CA ILE A 12 -12.77 -35.37 -25.04
C ILE A 12 -12.53 -34.80 -23.63
N LEU A 13 -12.61 -35.64 -22.58
CA LEU A 13 -12.43 -35.21 -21.19
C LEU A 13 -11.02 -34.68 -20.90
N LYS A 14 -9.98 -35.33 -21.43
CA LYS A 14 -8.58 -34.92 -21.22
C LYS A 14 -8.28 -33.51 -21.77
N PRO A 15 -8.59 -33.17 -23.03
CA PRO A 15 -8.32 -31.82 -23.53
C PRO A 15 -9.20 -30.77 -22.85
N VAL A 16 -10.45 -31.08 -22.49
CA VAL A 16 -11.31 -30.15 -21.74
C VAL A 16 -10.70 -29.85 -20.37
N MET A 17 -10.21 -30.85 -19.64
CA MET A 17 -9.56 -30.65 -18.33
C MET A 17 -8.30 -29.78 -18.44
N VAL A 18 -7.46 -30.03 -19.45
CA VAL A 18 -6.24 -29.24 -19.70
C VAL A 18 -6.59 -27.79 -20.08
N LEU A 19 -7.60 -27.59 -20.92
CA LEU A 19 -8.05 -26.26 -21.31
C LEU A 19 -8.58 -25.49 -20.10
N THR A 20 -9.40 -26.13 -19.26
CA THR A 20 -9.95 -25.52 -18.04
C THR A 20 -8.84 -25.12 -17.06
N LEU A 21 -7.81 -25.97 -16.89
CA LEU A 21 -6.66 -25.69 -16.05
C LEU A 21 -5.81 -24.54 -16.60
N SER A 22 -5.61 -24.48 -17.93
CA SER A 22 -4.89 -23.38 -18.57
C SER A 22 -5.59 -22.03 -18.42
N LEU A 23 -6.92 -21.99 -18.47
CA LEU A 23 -7.68 -20.75 -18.26
C LEU A 23 -7.57 -20.26 -16.81
N PHE A 24 -7.52 -21.17 -15.83
CA PHE A 24 -7.32 -20.83 -14.42
C PHE A 24 -5.93 -20.26 -14.11
N LEU A 25 -4.90 -20.70 -14.85
CA LEU A 25 -3.52 -20.23 -14.64
C LEU A 25 -3.28 -18.80 -15.18
N VAL A 26 -4.08 -18.34 -16.14
CA VAL A 26 -3.93 -17.01 -16.76
C VAL A 26 -4.62 -15.90 -15.93
N SER A 27 -5.47 -16.25 -14.96
CA SER A 27 -6.28 -15.28 -14.20
C SER A 27 -5.50 -14.42 -13.19
N SER A 28 -4.19 -14.63 -13.01
CA SER A 28 -3.42 -14.04 -11.90
C SER A 28 -2.50 -12.86 -12.28
N SER A 29 -2.50 -12.38 -13.53
CA SER A 29 -1.64 -11.24 -13.89
C SER A 29 -2.33 -9.89 -13.73
N ASN A 30 -2.81 -9.57 -12.52
CA ASN A 30 -3.02 -8.18 -12.13
C ASN A 30 -1.69 -7.62 -11.62
N ALA A 31 -0.71 -7.52 -12.51
CA ALA A 31 0.47 -6.72 -12.23
C ALA A 31 -0.01 -5.27 -12.15
N GLN A 32 -0.22 -4.77 -10.93
CA GLN A 32 -0.55 -3.37 -10.69
C GLN A 32 0.59 -2.54 -11.29
N GLU A 33 0.34 -1.98 -12.47
CA GLU A 33 1.25 -1.06 -13.11
C GLU A 33 1.43 0.13 -12.15
N ILE A 34 2.58 0.19 -11.48
CA ILE A 34 2.91 1.32 -10.63
C ILE A 34 3.10 2.50 -11.57
N LYS A 35 2.02 3.24 -11.81
CA LYS A 35 2.02 4.50 -12.53
C LYS A 35 3.09 5.37 -11.87
N LYS A 36 4.16 5.69 -12.62
CA LYS A 36 5.23 6.59 -12.15
C LYS A 36 4.68 8.00 -12.09
N VAL A 37 3.83 8.26 -11.09
CA VAL A 37 3.46 9.61 -10.67
C VAL A 37 4.73 10.21 -10.11
N ALA A 38 5.30 11.19 -10.83
CA ALA A 38 6.46 12.00 -10.48
C ALA A 38 7.06 11.65 -9.10
N GLN A 39 8.10 10.82 -9.12
CA GLN A 39 8.78 10.33 -7.92
C GLN A 39 9.37 11.53 -7.17
N THR A 40 8.63 12.07 -6.20
CA THR A 40 9.15 13.09 -5.29
C THR A 40 10.30 12.45 -4.51
N GLY A 41 11.51 12.99 -4.60
CA GLY A 41 12.70 12.43 -3.94
C GLY A 41 12.62 12.38 -2.41
N LEU A 42 11.59 12.99 -1.81
CA LEU A 42 11.41 13.12 -0.37
C LEU A 42 10.31 12.16 0.15
N GLN A 43 10.45 10.87 -0.12
CA GLN A 43 9.46 9.85 0.31
C GLN A 43 9.31 9.77 1.85
N PHE A 44 10.31 10.21 2.60
CA PHE A 44 10.27 10.30 4.06
C PHE A 44 9.17 11.24 4.58
N LEU A 45 8.68 12.20 3.77
CA LEU A 45 7.56 13.07 4.15
C LEU A 45 6.23 12.33 4.29
N LYS A 46 6.12 11.13 3.72
CA LYS A 46 4.93 10.27 3.88
C LYS A 46 4.94 9.50 5.19
N VAL A 47 6.08 9.47 5.89
CA VAL A 47 6.24 8.73 7.14
C VAL A 47 5.93 9.68 8.29
N ASP A 48 5.14 9.22 9.24
CA ASP A 48 4.91 9.95 10.47
C ASP A 48 6.21 10.11 11.26
N MET A 49 6.56 11.35 11.60
CA MET A 49 7.75 11.64 12.41
C MET A 49 7.53 11.39 13.91
N LEU A 50 6.29 11.50 14.39
CA LEU A 50 5.97 11.40 15.82
C LEU A 50 5.08 10.21 16.14
N ALA A 51 5.36 9.52 17.24
CA ALA A 51 4.57 8.38 17.71
C ALA A 51 3.08 8.71 17.88
N ARG A 52 2.75 9.91 18.36
CA ARG A 52 1.36 10.37 18.50
C ARG A 52 0.66 10.52 17.14
N GLY A 53 1.35 11.06 16.15
CA GLY A 53 0.80 11.20 14.79
C GLY A 53 0.62 9.86 14.12
N ALA A 54 1.62 8.99 14.24
CA ALA A 54 1.55 7.61 13.77
C ALA A 54 0.37 6.84 14.39
N ALA A 55 0.16 6.96 15.70
CA ALA A 55 -0.96 6.32 16.40
C ALA A 55 -2.33 6.87 15.95
N MET A 56 -2.38 8.10 15.46
CA MET A 56 -3.58 8.73 14.89
C MET A 56 -3.70 8.51 13.37
N GLY A 57 -2.83 7.69 12.77
CA GLY A 57 -2.83 7.43 11.32
C GLY A 57 -2.49 8.67 10.48
N GLY A 58 -1.62 9.55 10.99
CA GLY A 58 -1.23 10.80 10.33
C GLY A 58 -2.22 11.96 10.49
N ALA A 59 -3.30 11.78 11.25
CA ALA A 59 -4.35 12.80 11.44
C ALA A 59 -4.01 13.85 12.52
N LEU A 60 -2.89 14.58 12.34
CA LEU A 60 -2.40 15.58 13.32
C LEU A 60 -2.47 17.04 12.82
N THR A 61 -3.25 17.30 11.76
CA THR A 61 -3.35 18.63 11.12
C THR A 61 -3.99 19.72 11.98
N MET A 62 -4.80 19.35 12.98
CA MET A 62 -5.58 20.30 13.80
C MET A 62 -5.25 20.31 15.31
N PRO A 63 -4.95 19.18 16.00
CA PRO A 63 -4.63 19.18 17.43
C PRO A 63 -3.12 19.35 17.74
N GLY A 64 -2.30 19.62 16.73
CA GLY A 64 -0.85 19.78 16.90
C GLY A 64 -0.51 21.16 17.47
N THR A 65 -0.16 21.21 18.76
CA THR A 65 0.44 22.37 19.42
C THR A 65 1.89 22.04 19.79
N GLY A 66 2.74 23.06 19.97
CA GLY A 66 4.11 22.84 20.43
C GLY A 66 5.11 22.46 19.34
N ALA A 67 6.29 22.00 19.73
CA ALA A 67 7.40 21.65 18.83
C ALA A 67 7.02 20.59 17.78
N SER A 68 6.07 19.71 18.10
CA SER A 68 5.53 18.71 17.17
C SER A 68 4.87 19.30 15.92
N SER A 69 4.38 20.54 16.02
CA SER A 69 3.66 21.24 14.95
C SER A 69 4.51 21.47 13.70
N MET A 70 5.84 21.48 13.83
CA MET A 70 6.79 21.64 12.70
C MET A 70 6.60 20.60 11.59
N PHE A 71 6.18 19.39 11.94
CA PHE A 71 6.07 18.26 11.00
C PHE A 71 4.65 18.06 10.45
N TYR A 72 3.65 18.75 10.98
CA TYR A 72 2.23 18.54 10.65
C TYR A 72 1.54 19.85 10.23
N ASN A 73 1.58 20.88 11.08
CA ASN A 73 0.97 22.18 10.82
C ASN A 73 1.74 23.29 11.57
N PRO A 74 2.65 24.03 10.91
CA PRO A 74 3.53 24.99 11.57
C PRO A 74 2.78 26.16 12.23
N ALA A 75 1.49 26.38 11.94
CA ALA A 75 0.68 27.38 12.64
C ALA A 75 0.59 27.11 14.16
N GLY A 76 0.68 25.84 14.58
CA GLY A 76 0.68 25.45 16.00
C GLY A 76 1.92 25.89 16.78
N LEU A 77 2.98 26.38 16.10
CA LEU A 77 4.15 26.96 16.76
C LEU A 77 3.85 28.32 17.38
N ALA A 78 2.87 29.05 16.85
CA ALA A 78 2.47 30.34 17.39
C ALA A 78 1.81 30.22 18.78
N ASP A 79 1.31 29.04 19.14
CA ASP A 79 0.71 28.75 20.44
C ASP A 79 1.73 28.28 21.50
N ILE A 80 3.03 28.27 21.16
CA ILE A 80 4.08 27.97 22.16
C ILE A 80 4.16 29.14 23.15
N LYS A 81 3.61 28.93 24.36
CA LYS A 81 3.60 29.94 25.44
C LYS A 81 4.87 29.95 26.29
N SER A 82 5.63 28.85 26.28
CA SER A 82 6.89 28.71 27.01
C SER A 82 8.07 29.13 26.13
N GLY A 83 9.18 29.60 26.71
CA GLY A 83 10.34 30.04 25.93
C GLY A 83 11.00 28.95 25.07
N ALA A 84 10.77 27.67 25.38
CA ALA A 84 11.23 26.53 24.58
C ALA A 84 10.30 25.32 24.75
N ASP A 85 10.20 24.51 23.70
CA ASP A 85 9.49 23.24 23.66
C ASP A 85 10.32 22.22 22.87
N PHE A 86 10.37 20.97 23.33
CA PHE A 86 11.25 19.93 22.81
C PHE A 86 10.49 18.63 22.61
N VAL A 87 10.70 17.99 21.45
CA VAL A 87 10.13 16.67 21.14
C VAL A 87 11.21 15.76 20.55
N ALA A 88 11.24 14.51 21.01
CA ALA A 88 12.10 13.46 20.48
C ALA A 88 11.24 12.24 20.13
N SER A 89 11.52 11.63 18.99
CA SER A 89 10.78 10.47 18.49
C SER A 89 11.75 9.54 17.77
N ASN A 90 11.48 8.23 17.85
CA ASN A 90 12.24 7.21 17.16
C ASN A 90 11.28 6.29 16.41
N THR A 91 11.56 6.06 15.14
CA THR A 91 10.83 5.10 14.31
C THR A 91 11.69 3.85 14.17
N ALA A 92 11.23 2.75 14.74
CA ALA A 92 11.90 1.45 14.62
C ALA A 92 11.59 0.83 13.26
N TRP A 93 12.57 0.80 12.37
CA TRP A 93 12.47 0.15 11.07
C TRP A 93 12.79 -1.34 11.20
N ILE A 94 11.94 -2.20 10.64
CA ILE A 94 12.06 -3.67 10.74
C ILE A 94 13.13 -4.21 9.77
N ALA A 95 13.62 -3.38 8.85
CA ALA A 95 14.70 -3.71 7.93
C ALA A 95 15.74 -2.60 7.95
N GLY A 96 16.95 -2.95 8.41
CA GLY A 96 18.21 -2.27 8.13
C GLY A 96 19.09 -3.22 7.35
#